data_AF-A0A2E8ADJ4-F1
#
_entry.id   AF-A0A2E8ADJ4-F1
#
_cell.length_a   1.000
_cell.length_b   1.000
_cell.length_c   1.000
_cell.angle_alpha   90.00
_cell.angle_beta   90.00
_cell.angle_gamma   90.00
#
_symmetry.space_group_name_H-M   'P 1'
#
loop_
_entity.id
_entity.type
_entity.pdbx_description
1 polymer ?
#
loop_
_entity_poly.entity_id
_entity_poly.type
_entity_poly.pdbx_seq_one_letter_code
_entity_poly.pdbx_strand_id
1 'polypeptide(L)'
;MKLLADKLYQLQLNQLHHDERFHKEVVRLPVHQRINHMALHFAKYSGQLASEFITPSFSKEQRSKLIIDCFAIAISSVNILNVRISDRLLSDSIADINGIPELAAFYAEELVTTDKYWLLLQTASLSGKIAKACESLDHLEAYDYRENFLDGVIGLIKVYLAAAHTLDIDIETALAERLLTVKKKSIFFEDLQH
;
A
#
# COMPACT_ATOMS: atom_id res chain seq x y z
N MET A 1 9.43 5.90 18.82
CA MET A 1 7.98 5.58 18.72
C MET A 1 7.01 6.72 18.37
N LYS A 2 6.76 7.75 19.22
CA LYS A 2 5.70 8.77 18.96
C LYS A 2 5.86 9.49 17.61
N LEU A 3 7.10 9.90 17.29
CA LEU A 3 7.42 10.58 16.04
C LEU A 3 7.10 9.71 14.79
N LEU A 4 7.44 8.42 14.83
CA LEU A 4 7.16 7.49 13.74
C LEU A 4 5.64 7.26 13.56
N ALA A 5 4.91 7.10 14.67
CA ALA A 5 3.46 6.98 14.64
C ALA A 5 2.81 8.22 14.00
N ASP A 6 3.26 9.41 14.39
CA ASP A 6 2.77 10.67 13.83
C ASP A 6 3.05 10.77 12.32
N LYS A 7 4.24 10.37 11.85
CA LYS A 7 4.57 10.32 10.41
C LYS A 7 3.66 9.36 9.63
N LEU A 8 3.49 8.12 10.12
CA LEU A 8 2.59 7.14 9.50
C LEU A 8 1.16 7.67 9.44
N TYR A 9 0.70 8.33 10.50
CA TYR A 9 -0.62 8.94 10.55
C TYR A 9 -0.75 10.07 9.51
N GLN A 10 0.26 10.91 9.32
CA GLN A 10 0.24 11.95 8.27
C GLN A 10 0.15 11.35 6.87
N LEU A 11 0.84 10.23 6.58
CA LEU A 11 0.69 9.54 5.30
C LEU A 11 -0.75 9.02 5.10
N GLN A 12 -1.35 8.42 6.15
CA GLN A 12 -2.75 7.97 6.11
C GLN A 12 -3.71 9.12 5.85
N LEU A 13 -3.54 10.25 6.55
CA LEU A 13 -4.40 11.42 6.44
C LEU A 13 -4.31 12.05 5.05
N ASN A 14 -3.09 12.18 4.50
CA ASN A 14 -2.88 12.69 3.15
C ASN A 14 -3.52 11.81 2.09
N GLN A 15 -3.43 10.48 2.23
CA GLN A 15 -4.10 9.54 1.34
C GLN A 15 -5.63 9.61 1.48
N LEU A 16 -6.15 9.70 2.71
CA LEU A 16 -7.59 9.83 2.98
C LEU A 16 -8.18 11.06 2.27
N HIS A 17 -7.58 12.24 2.48
CA HIS A 17 -8.02 13.47 1.83
C HIS A 17 -7.92 13.41 0.30
N HIS A 18 -6.89 12.73 -0.21
CA HIS A 18 -6.75 12.49 -1.64
C HIS A 18 -7.90 11.65 -2.18
N ASP A 19 -8.20 10.51 -1.54
CA ASP A 19 -9.23 9.60 -2.00
C ASP A 19 -10.63 10.24 -1.97
N GLU A 20 -10.95 10.96 -0.89
CA GLU A 20 -12.24 11.66 -0.74
C GLU A 20 -12.47 12.74 -1.81
N ARG A 21 -11.41 13.40 -2.25
CA ARG A 21 -11.50 14.52 -3.20
C ARG A 21 -11.35 14.09 -4.66
N PHE A 22 -10.53 13.08 -4.94
CA PHE A 22 -10.13 12.70 -6.30
C PHE A 22 -10.56 11.30 -6.74
N HIS A 23 -11.09 10.48 -5.83
CA HIS A 23 -11.64 9.13 -6.09
C HIS A 23 -13.05 8.96 -5.55
N LYS A 24 -13.89 9.99 -5.75
CA LYS A 24 -15.28 10.05 -5.22
C LYS A 24 -16.12 8.86 -5.65
N GLU A 25 -15.90 8.37 -6.86
CA GLU A 25 -16.56 7.19 -7.42
C GLU A 25 -16.30 5.93 -6.59
N VAL A 26 -15.08 5.76 -6.06
CA VAL A 26 -14.72 4.63 -5.20
C VAL A 26 -15.16 4.89 -3.76
N VAL A 27 -14.93 6.10 -3.23
CA VAL A 27 -15.25 6.43 -1.83
C VAL A 27 -16.75 6.32 -1.51
N ARG A 28 -17.62 6.57 -2.50
CA ARG A 28 -19.07 6.47 -2.36
C ARG A 28 -19.62 5.04 -2.39
N LEU A 29 -18.79 4.05 -2.74
CA LEU A 29 -19.21 2.66 -2.71
C LEU A 29 -19.37 2.16 -1.26
N PRO A 30 -20.25 1.18 -1.01
CA PRO A 30 -20.28 0.45 0.25
C PRO A 30 -18.91 -0.14 0.60
N VAL A 31 -18.61 -0.26 1.90
CA VAL A 31 -17.31 -0.73 2.41
C VAL A 31 -16.87 -2.04 1.75
N HIS A 32 -17.76 -3.04 1.62
CA HIS A 32 -17.42 -4.31 0.97
C HIS A 32 -16.96 -4.13 -0.49
N GLN A 33 -17.63 -3.28 -1.27
CA GLN A 33 -17.26 -3.02 -2.66
C GLN A 33 -15.93 -2.27 -2.76
N ARG A 34 -15.66 -1.34 -1.84
CA ARG A 34 -14.36 -0.65 -1.75
C ARG A 34 -13.25 -1.65 -1.47
N ILE A 35 -13.47 -2.58 -0.55
CA ILE A 35 -12.48 -3.60 -0.20
C ILE A 35 -12.23 -4.57 -1.37
N ASN A 36 -13.29 -5.02 -2.05
CA ASN A 36 -13.16 -5.84 -3.26
C ASN A 36 -12.42 -5.07 -4.36
N HIS A 37 -12.68 -3.78 -4.52
CA HIS A 37 -11.94 -2.92 -5.45
C HIS A 37 -10.44 -2.85 -5.10
N MET A 38 -10.09 -2.73 -3.82
CA MET A 38 -8.69 -2.77 -3.39
C MET A 38 -8.02 -4.13 -3.68
N ALA A 39 -8.74 -5.25 -3.48
CA ALA A 39 -8.24 -6.58 -3.85
C ALA A 39 -7.92 -6.69 -5.36
N LEU A 40 -8.77 -6.12 -6.22
CA LEU A 40 -8.50 -6.05 -7.67
C LEU A 40 -7.26 -5.22 -7.99
N HIS A 41 -7.00 -4.13 -7.26
CA HIS A 41 -5.76 -3.38 -7.41
C HIS A 41 -4.54 -4.23 -7.06
N PHE A 42 -4.55 -4.97 -5.95
CA PHE A 42 -3.43 -5.82 -5.57
C PHE A 42 -3.17 -6.94 -6.58
N ALA A 43 -4.22 -7.58 -7.09
CA ALA A 43 -4.09 -8.57 -8.17
C ALA A 43 -3.50 -7.97 -9.45
N LYS A 44 -3.97 -6.79 -9.86
CA LYS A 44 -3.42 -6.03 -11.00
C LYS A 44 -1.93 -5.73 -10.78
N TYR A 45 -1.54 -5.29 -9.59
CA TYR A 45 -0.15 -4.96 -9.29
C TYR A 45 0.77 -6.18 -9.25
N SER A 46 0.29 -7.35 -8.78
CA SER A 46 1.05 -8.60 -8.92
C SER A 46 1.40 -8.89 -10.39
N GLY A 47 0.45 -8.72 -11.32
CA GLY A 47 0.73 -8.87 -12.76
C GLY A 47 1.69 -7.80 -13.31
N GLN A 48 1.61 -6.56 -12.82
CA GLN A 48 2.53 -5.50 -13.21
C GLN A 48 3.96 -5.75 -12.69
N LEU A 49 4.10 -6.30 -11.48
CA LEU A 49 5.40 -6.73 -10.95
C LEU A 49 5.98 -7.89 -11.77
N ALA A 50 5.15 -8.84 -12.19
CA ALA A 50 5.59 -9.90 -13.10
C ALA A 50 6.09 -9.36 -14.44
N SER A 51 5.55 -8.21 -14.88
CA SER A 51 5.93 -7.57 -16.14
C SER A 51 7.41 -7.15 -16.17
N GLU A 52 8.03 -6.89 -15.01
CA GLU A 52 9.47 -6.62 -14.88
C GLU A 52 10.34 -7.74 -15.46
N PHE A 53 9.89 -8.99 -15.34
CA PHE A 53 10.68 -10.16 -15.74
C PHE A 53 10.41 -10.64 -17.17
N ILE A 54 9.27 -10.24 -17.75
CA ILE A 54 8.85 -10.68 -19.09
C ILE A 54 8.93 -9.57 -20.13
N THR A 55 9.09 -8.31 -19.71
CA THR A 55 9.19 -7.14 -20.61
C THR A 55 10.63 -6.60 -20.59
N PRO A 56 11.42 -6.76 -21.67
CA PRO A 56 12.81 -6.33 -21.70
C PRO A 56 13.06 -4.84 -21.48
N SER A 57 12.06 -3.99 -21.72
CA SER A 57 12.14 -2.53 -21.59
C SER A 57 11.64 -1.99 -20.25
N PHE A 58 11.33 -2.85 -19.28
CA PHE A 58 10.80 -2.40 -17.99
C PHE A 58 11.87 -1.63 -17.20
N SER A 59 11.64 -0.33 -16.98
CA SER A 59 12.63 0.57 -16.40
C SER A 59 12.58 0.64 -14.87
N LYS A 60 13.67 1.12 -14.24
CA LYS A 60 13.73 1.37 -12.79
C LYS A 60 12.67 2.39 -12.36
N GLU A 61 12.39 3.39 -13.18
CA GLU A 61 11.37 4.42 -12.92
C GLU A 61 9.97 3.81 -12.95
N GLN A 62 9.69 2.91 -13.90
CA GLN A 62 8.42 2.17 -13.93
C GLN A 62 8.26 1.31 -12.67
N ARG A 63 9.32 0.63 -12.24
CA ARG A 63 9.34 -0.13 -10.98
C ARG A 63 9.04 0.77 -9.78
N SER A 64 9.76 1.88 -9.65
CA SER A 64 9.62 2.80 -8.51
C SER A 64 8.21 3.37 -8.42
N LYS A 65 7.65 3.80 -9.56
CA LYS A 65 6.27 4.28 -9.65
C LYS A 65 5.26 3.20 -9.24
N LEU A 66 5.48 1.96 -9.66
CA LEU A 66 4.62 0.84 -9.29
C LEU A 66 4.63 0.63 -7.77
N ILE A 67 5.79 0.64 -7.11
CA ILE A 67 5.88 0.50 -5.65
C ILE A 67 5.12 1.61 -4.92
N ILE A 68 5.24 2.86 -5.38
CA ILE A 68 4.51 3.98 -4.78
C ILE A 68 3.00 3.82 -4.97
N ASP A 69 2.54 3.42 -6.16
CA ASP A 69 1.12 3.17 -6.44
C ASP A 69 0.57 2.02 -5.57
N CYS A 70 1.34 0.94 -5.41
CA CYS A 70 1.00 -0.17 -4.54
C CYS A 70 0.88 0.25 -3.07
N PHE A 71 1.84 1.04 -2.59
CA PHE A 71 1.86 1.55 -1.22
C PHE A 71 0.67 2.49 -0.94
N ALA A 72 0.35 3.37 -1.88
CA ALA A 72 -0.83 4.25 -1.80
C ALA A 72 -2.12 3.43 -1.62
N ILE A 73 -2.32 2.39 -2.44
CA ILE A 73 -3.49 1.51 -2.34
C ILE A 73 -3.51 0.73 -1.02
N ALA A 74 -2.36 0.30 -0.51
CA ALA A 74 -2.29 -0.35 0.79
C ALA A 74 -2.71 0.60 1.92
N ILE A 75 -2.28 1.87 1.90
CA ILE A 75 -2.74 2.90 2.83
C ILE A 75 -4.25 3.13 2.70
N SER A 76 -4.77 3.31 1.48
CA SER A 76 -6.21 3.48 1.24
C SER A 76 -7.02 2.30 1.80
N SER A 77 -6.49 1.09 1.70
CA SER A 77 -7.12 -0.12 2.23
C SER A 77 -7.23 -0.11 3.76
N VAL A 78 -6.17 0.29 4.47
CA VAL A 78 -6.21 0.44 5.93
C VAL A 78 -7.17 1.57 6.33
N ASN A 79 -7.21 2.67 5.58
CA ASN A 79 -8.14 3.78 5.80
C ASN A 79 -9.61 3.34 5.62
N ILE A 80 -9.92 2.51 4.62
CA ILE A 80 -11.28 1.92 4.43
C ILE A 80 -11.70 1.13 5.66
N LEU A 81 -10.78 0.37 6.24
CA LEU A 81 -11.03 -0.40 7.46
C LEU A 81 -11.04 0.45 8.72
N ASN A 82 -10.72 1.74 8.64
CA ASN A 82 -10.62 2.66 9.78
C ASN A 82 -9.63 2.15 10.85
N VAL A 83 -8.46 1.72 10.41
CA VAL A 83 -7.37 1.26 11.28
C VAL A 83 -6.18 2.20 11.18
N ARG A 84 -5.43 2.39 12.26
CA ARG A 84 -4.15 3.11 12.20
C ARG A 84 -3.05 2.13 11.86
N ILE A 85 -2.20 2.48 10.89
CA ILE A 85 -1.05 1.66 10.50
C ILE A 85 -0.11 1.48 11.71
N SER A 86 0.08 2.52 12.52
CA SER A 86 0.90 2.48 13.72
C SER A 86 0.48 1.37 14.69
N ASP A 87 -0.82 1.13 14.84
CA ASP A 87 -1.36 0.18 15.81
C ASP A 87 -1.09 -1.28 15.39
N ARG A 88 -0.73 -1.50 14.12
CA ARG A 88 -0.42 -2.84 13.57
C ARG A 88 1.05 -3.04 13.27
N LEU A 89 1.81 -1.97 13.02
CA LEU A 89 3.24 -2.06 12.73
C LEU A 89 4.10 -1.90 13.99
N LEU A 90 3.72 -1.02 14.92
CA LEU A 90 4.55 -0.70 16.08
C LEU A 90 4.45 -1.80 17.14
N SER A 91 5.58 -2.46 17.37
CA SER A 91 5.83 -3.45 18.41
C SER A 91 7.11 -3.10 19.18
N ASP A 92 7.37 -3.80 20.28
CA ASP A 92 8.58 -3.61 21.10
C ASP A 92 9.87 -3.77 20.27
N SER A 93 9.85 -4.63 19.24
CA SER A 93 10.98 -4.85 18.33
C SER A 93 11.35 -3.63 17.48
N ILE A 94 10.51 -2.59 17.42
CA ILE A 94 10.78 -1.36 16.67
C ILE A 94 10.69 -0.10 17.54
N ALA A 95 10.88 -0.25 18.86
CA ALA A 95 10.80 0.85 19.81
C ALA A 95 11.79 2.01 19.50
N ASP A 96 12.99 1.65 19.04
CA ASP A 96 14.09 2.59 18.76
C ASP A 96 14.02 3.23 17.37
N ILE A 97 13.09 2.79 16.51
CA ILE A 97 12.89 3.35 15.17
C ILE A 97 12.10 4.66 15.27
N ASN A 98 12.62 5.72 14.64
CA ASN A 98 12.04 7.06 14.69
C ASN A 98 11.69 7.64 13.31
N GLY A 99 12.14 7.01 12.22
CA GLY A 99 11.84 7.42 10.85
C GLY A 99 11.28 6.30 9.97
N ILE A 100 10.55 6.69 8.93
CA ILE A 100 10.09 5.76 7.89
C ILE A 100 11.27 5.11 7.13
N PRO A 101 12.39 5.82 6.83
CA PRO A 101 13.55 5.17 6.23
C PRO A 101 14.16 4.06 7.08
N GLU A 102 14.27 4.27 8.39
CA GLU A 102 14.75 3.26 9.35
C GLU A 102 13.78 2.07 9.43
N LEU A 103 12.47 2.34 9.45
CA LEU A 103 11.44 1.30 9.41
C LEU A 103 11.51 0.47 8.13
N ALA A 104 11.74 1.13 6.99
CA ALA A 104 11.89 0.49 5.69
C ALA A 104 13.15 -0.40 5.62
N ALA A 105 14.27 0.07 6.20
CA ALA A 105 15.48 -0.72 6.34
C ALA A 105 15.26 -1.97 7.22
N PHE A 106 14.58 -1.82 8.37
CA PHE A 106 14.22 -2.93 9.24
C PHE A 106 13.43 -4.02 8.48
N TYR A 107 12.39 -3.65 7.73
CA TYR A 107 11.62 -4.63 6.95
C TYR A 107 12.39 -5.17 5.75
N ALA A 108 13.36 -4.42 5.21
CA ALA A 108 14.24 -4.94 4.17
C ALA A 108 15.12 -6.09 4.70
N GLU A 109 15.68 -5.94 5.90
CA GLU A 109 16.43 -7.02 6.56
C GLU A 109 15.57 -8.25 6.86
N GLU A 110 14.30 -8.05 7.21
CA GLU A 110 13.37 -9.15 7.54
C GLU A 110 12.86 -9.91 6.30
N LEU A 111 12.55 -9.20 5.22
CA LEU A 111 11.73 -9.74 4.11
C LEU A 111 12.47 -9.93 2.79
N VAL A 112 13.54 -9.16 2.55
CA VAL A 112 14.26 -9.22 1.28
C VAL A 112 15.11 -10.48 1.25
N THR A 113 15.01 -11.23 0.16
CA THR A 113 15.78 -12.45 -0.05
C THR A 113 16.68 -12.31 -1.27
N THR A 114 17.59 -13.26 -1.46
CA THR A 114 18.44 -13.34 -2.65
C THR A 114 17.68 -13.77 -3.90
N ASP A 115 16.43 -14.24 -3.78
CA ASP A 115 15.58 -14.55 -4.92
C ASP A 115 15.15 -13.26 -5.62
N LYS A 116 15.53 -13.10 -6.89
CA LYS A 116 15.14 -11.94 -7.70
C LYS A 116 13.63 -11.75 -7.81
N TYR A 117 12.83 -12.80 -7.60
CA TYR A 117 11.36 -12.74 -7.62
C TYR A 117 10.73 -12.42 -6.26
N TRP A 118 11.51 -12.19 -5.20
CA TRP A 118 11.00 -12.05 -3.82
C TRP A 118 9.79 -11.11 -3.72
N LEU A 119 9.88 -9.95 -4.36
CA LEU A 119 8.86 -8.91 -4.30
C LEU A 119 7.55 -9.35 -4.97
N LEU A 120 7.65 -10.02 -6.13
CA LEU A 120 6.51 -10.58 -6.83
C LEU A 120 5.87 -11.69 -5.99
N LEU A 121 6.66 -12.62 -5.47
CA LEU A 121 6.17 -13.77 -4.71
C LEU A 121 5.47 -13.34 -3.41
N GLN A 122 6.09 -12.43 -2.65
CA GLN A 122 5.49 -11.87 -1.44
C GLN A 122 4.20 -11.09 -1.75
N THR A 123 4.23 -10.23 -2.77
CA THR A 123 3.04 -9.48 -3.18
C THR A 123 1.92 -10.42 -3.63
N ALA A 124 2.20 -11.40 -4.49
CA ALA A 124 1.20 -12.34 -4.98
C ALA A 124 0.60 -13.20 -3.87
N SER A 125 1.43 -13.67 -2.91
CA SER A 125 0.97 -14.44 -1.76
C SER A 125 0.00 -13.64 -0.89
N LEU A 126 0.38 -12.40 -0.54
CA LEU A 126 -0.45 -11.52 0.28
C LEU A 126 -1.71 -11.06 -0.47
N SER A 127 -1.61 -10.75 -1.77
CA SER A 127 -2.76 -10.50 -2.65
C SER A 127 -3.73 -11.68 -2.65
N GLY A 128 -3.22 -12.91 -2.67
CA GLY A 128 -4.03 -14.13 -2.59
C GLY A 128 -4.77 -14.25 -1.25
N LYS A 129 -4.11 -13.96 -0.13
CA LYS A 129 -4.75 -13.92 1.20
C LYS A 129 -5.88 -12.88 1.25
N ILE A 130 -5.63 -11.69 0.72
CA ILE A 130 -6.63 -10.60 0.60
C ILE A 130 -7.81 -11.04 -0.28
N ALA A 131 -7.54 -11.63 -1.44
CA ALA A 131 -8.57 -12.11 -2.35
C ALA A 131 -9.43 -13.21 -1.71
N LYS A 132 -8.81 -14.16 -0.99
CA LYS A 132 -9.55 -15.20 -0.26
C LYS A 132 -10.46 -14.60 0.79
N ALA A 133 -10.00 -13.58 1.52
CA ALA A 133 -10.85 -12.88 2.47
C ALA A 133 -12.10 -12.32 1.79
N CYS A 134 -11.94 -11.60 0.67
CA CYS A 134 -13.08 -11.08 -0.10
C CYS A 134 -14.02 -12.18 -0.58
N GLU A 135 -13.49 -13.26 -1.15
CA GLU A 135 -14.28 -14.42 -1.61
C GLU A 135 -15.07 -15.07 -0.46
N SER A 136 -14.44 -15.23 0.72
CA SER A 136 -15.09 -15.81 1.90
C SER A 136 -16.28 -14.97 2.39
N LEU A 137 -16.22 -13.64 2.26
CA LEU A 137 -17.36 -12.77 2.56
C LEU A 137 -18.51 -13.00 1.59
N ASP A 138 -18.23 -13.13 0.29
CA ASP A 138 -19.23 -13.36 -0.75
C ASP A 138 -19.91 -14.74 -0.60
N HIS A 139 -19.17 -15.74 -0.12
CA HIS A 139 -19.67 -17.09 0.14
C HIS A 139 -20.22 -17.30 1.56
N LEU A 140 -20.19 -16.29 2.42
CA LEU A 140 -20.61 -16.37 3.82
C LEU A 140 -19.91 -17.52 4.59
N GLU A 141 -18.63 -17.73 4.29
CA GLU A 141 -17.81 -18.73 4.96
C GLU A 141 -17.55 -18.35 6.42
N ALA A 142 -17.31 -19.34 7.28
CA ALA A 142 -16.83 -19.13 8.65
C ALA A 142 -15.33 -18.74 8.63
N TYR A 143 -15.04 -17.53 8.17
CA TYR A 143 -13.71 -16.99 7.97
C TYR A 143 -13.62 -15.58 8.56
N ASP A 144 -12.55 -15.27 9.30
CA ASP A 144 -12.34 -13.91 9.81
C ASP A 144 -11.85 -13.01 8.67
N TYR A 145 -12.81 -12.58 7.85
CA TYR A 145 -12.60 -11.73 6.69
C TYR A 145 -11.78 -10.49 7.04
N ARG A 146 -12.19 -9.78 8.10
CA ARG A 146 -11.66 -8.46 8.42
C ARG A 146 -10.20 -8.57 8.84
N GLU A 147 -9.87 -9.48 9.76
CA GLU A 147 -8.50 -9.62 10.23
C GLU A 147 -7.58 -10.20 9.15
N ASN A 148 -8.03 -11.18 8.36
CA ASN A 148 -7.20 -11.72 7.30
C ASN A 148 -6.93 -10.72 6.18
N PHE A 149 -7.92 -9.93 5.80
CA PHE A 149 -7.72 -8.85 4.84
C PHE A 149 -6.71 -7.82 5.38
N LEU A 150 -6.93 -7.37 6.62
CA LEU A 150 -6.07 -6.37 7.26
C LEU A 150 -4.63 -6.87 7.40
N ASP A 151 -4.42 -8.11 7.84
CA ASP A 151 -3.09 -8.72 7.90
C ASP A 151 -2.41 -8.78 6.54
N GLY A 152 -3.17 -9.11 5.49
CA GLY A 152 -2.65 -9.11 4.12
C GLY A 152 -2.17 -7.72 3.71
N VAL A 153 -2.99 -6.69 3.97
CA VAL A 153 -2.64 -5.29 3.66
C VAL A 153 -1.46 -4.79 4.47
N ILE A 154 -1.41 -5.12 5.77
CA ILE A 154 -0.27 -4.76 6.63
C ILE A 154 1.00 -5.46 6.15
N GLY A 155 0.92 -6.74 5.75
CA GLY A 155 2.03 -7.44 5.10
C GLY A 155 2.51 -6.72 3.83
N LEU A 156 1.57 -6.27 2.98
CA LEU A 156 1.91 -5.52 1.77
C LEU A 156 2.58 -4.18 2.09
N ILE A 157 2.12 -3.46 3.12
CA ILE A 157 2.78 -2.23 3.61
C ILE A 157 4.25 -2.52 3.96
N LYS A 158 4.53 -3.58 4.72
CA LYS A 158 5.90 -3.98 5.08
C LYS A 158 6.74 -4.31 3.83
N VAL A 159 6.19 -5.09 2.90
CA VAL A 159 6.85 -5.46 1.64
C VAL A 159 7.18 -4.24 0.79
N TYR A 160 6.29 -3.27 0.69
CA TYR A 160 6.52 -2.06 -0.12
C TYR A 160 7.47 -1.06 0.56
N LEU A 161 7.50 -1.00 1.90
CA LEU A 161 8.54 -0.27 2.63
C LEU A 161 9.92 -0.91 2.37
N ALA A 162 10.04 -2.22 2.51
CA ALA A 162 11.26 -2.96 2.18
C ALA A 162 11.71 -2.71 0.73
N ALA A 163 10.77 -2.77 -0.23
CA ALA A 163 11.05 -2.52 -1.64
C ALA A 163 11.54 -1.07 -1.87
N ALA A 164 10.92 -0.09 -1.23
CA ALA A 164 11.34 1.30 -1.32
C ALA A 164 12.77 1.50 -0.82
N HIS A 165 13.15 0.85 0.29
CA HIS A 165 14.53 0.85 0.78
C HIS A 165 15.49 0.26 -0.25
N THR A 166 15.20 -0.93 -0.82
CA THR A 166 16.08 -1.57 -1.82
C THR A 166 16.25 -0.78 -3.11
N LEU A 167 15.30 0.10 -3.43
CA LEU A 167 15.30 0.91 -4.65
C LEU A 167 15.81 2.34 -4.42
N ASP A 168 16.16 2.69 -3.17
CA ASP A 168 16.55 4.03 -2.73
C ASP A 168 15.44 5.07 -2.99
N ILE A 169 14.21 4.72 -2.62
CA ILE A 169 13.03 5.58 -2.76
C ILE A 169 12.73 6.24 -1.40
N ASP A 170 12.78 7.57 -1.35
CA ASP A 170 12.14 8.33 -0.29
C ASP A 170 10.61 8.24 -0.46
N ILE A 171 10.01 7.25 0.21
CA ILE A 171 8.60 6.93 0.04
C ILE A 171 7.67 8.04 0.56
N GLU A 172 8.12 8.85 1.54
CA GLU A 172 7.34 9.98 2.07
C GLU A 172 7.16 11.03 0.97
N THR A 173 8.29 11.48 0.39
CA THR A 173 8.32 12.47 -0.67
C THR A 173 7.67 11.94 -1.95
N ALA A 174 8.03 10.72 -2.35
CA ALA A 174 7.56 10.14 -3.61
C ALA A 174 6.05 9.88 -3.60
N LEU A 175 5.47 9.49 -2.45
CA LEU A 175 4.01 9.39 -2.32
C LEU A 175 3.35 10.75 -2.46
N ALA A 176 3.86 11.79 -1.79
CA ALA A 176 3.31 13.15 -1.87
C ALA A 176 3.31 13.68 -3.32
N GLU A 177 4.41 13.51 -4.04
CA GLU A 177 4.53 13.87 -5.47
C GLU A 177 3.58 13.06 -6.36
N ARG A 178 3.42 11.77 -6.05
CA ARG A 178 2.53 10.90 -6.80
C ARG A 178 1.07 11.32 -6.65
N LEU A 179 0.63 11.65 -5.43
CA LEU A 179 -0.70 12.18 -5.18
C LEU A 179 -0.90 13.49 -5.94
N LEU A 180 0.05 14.43 -5.89
CA LEU A 180 -0.04 15.68 -6.66
C LEU A 180 -0.21 15.44 -8.17
N THR A 181 0.50 14.46 -8.72
CA THR A 181 0.39 14.09 -10.15
C THR A 181 -1.00 13.58 -10.50
N VAL A 182 -1.66 12.84 -9.61
CA VAL A 182 -3.04 12.38 -9.81
C VAL A 182 -4.01 13.56 -9.70
N LYS A 183 -3.83 14.43 -8.70
CA LYS A 183 -4.65 15.65 -8.51
C LYS A 183 -4.69 16.51 -9.77
N LYS A 184 -3.53 16.72 -10.43
CA LYS A 184 -3.39 17.49 -11.68
C LYS A 184 -4.20 16.97 -12.86
N LYS A 185 -4.67 15.71 -12.81
CA LYS A 185 -5.54 15.14 -13.87
C LYS A 185 -7.01 15.49 -13.68
N SER A 186 -7.39 15.99 -12.50
CA SER A 186 -8.76 16.43 -12.26
C SER A 186 -9.07 17.66 -13.09
N ILE A 187 -10.22 17.68 -13.74
CA ILE A 187 -10.73 18.86 -14.45
C ILE A 187 -11.02 20.04 -13.51
N PHE A 188 -11.03 19.79 -12.18
CA PHE A 188 -11.25 20.79 -11.14
C PHE A 188 -9.96 21.15 -10.38
N PHE A 189 -8.78 20.74 -10.86
CA PHE A 189 -7.54 20.87 -10.09
C PHE A 189 -7.23 22.31 -9.67
N GLU A 190 -7.46 23.28 -10.55
CA GLU A 190 -7.18 24.71 -10.29
C GLU A 190 -8.09 25.27 -9.18
N ASP A 191 -9.38 24.93 -9.19
CA ASP A 191 -10.35 25.40 -8.20
C ASP A 191 -10.23 24.70 -6.83
N LEU A 192 -9.56 23.55 -6.79
CA LEU A 192 -9.44 22.71 -5.60
C LEU A 192 -8.14 22.94 -4.81
N GLN A 193 -7.34 23.96 -5.15
CA GLN A 193 -6.14 24.33 -4.39
C GLN A 193 -6.43 25.20 -3.15
N HIS A 194 -7.69 25.61 -2.98
CA HIS A 194 -8.18 26.39 -1.84
C HIS A 194 -8.92 25.51 -0.82
#